data_AF-A0A8B9ZQ09-F1
#
_entry.id   AF-A0A8B9ZQ09-F1
#
_cell.length_a   1.000
_cell.length_b   1.000
_cell.length_c   1.000
_cell.angle_alpha   90.00
_cell.angle_beta   90.00
_cell.angle_gamma   90.00
#
_symmetry.space_group_name_H-M   'P 1'
#
loop_
_entity.id
_entity.type
_entity.pdbx_description
1 polymer ?
#
loop_
_entity_poly.entity_id
_entity_poly.type
_entity_poly.pdbx_seq_one_letter_code
_entity_poly.pdbx_strand_id
1 'polypeptide(L)'
;MATLNEKKTCSERMENFRRFVWNPETKLFMGRTLINWVWISLYYLAFYVVMTGLFALSIYSLMRTVNPYEPDYQDQLKSPGVTLRPDVYGDRGLQIYYNTSENKTWERLVTTLQTFLTAYTPAAQRLNINCTGDKYFIQDTFDGPNNTKLSCKFTSDMLQNCSGIADPTFGFPEGKPCFIIKMNRVSTGRRNICLQCSRDFTSFCSCCHRAQPYYFDRIKWTREFLLKPRLPIKR
;
A
#
# COMPACT_ATOMS: atom_id res chain seq x y z
N MET A 1 10.67 38.24 -52.22
CA MET A 1 10.08 39.41 -51.55
C MET A 1 9.61 38.96 -50.17
N ALA A 2 10.32 39.35 -49.12
CA ALA A 2 9.94 39.01 -47.75
C ALA A 2 8.81 39.95 -47.31
N THR A 3 7.61 39.41 -47.12
CA THR A 3 6.48 40.16 -46.58
C THR A 3 6.73 40.41 -45.10
N LEU A 4 6.99 41.67 -44.75
CA LEU A 4 6.99 42.18 -43.38
C LEU A 4 5.65 41.79 -42.73
N ASN A 5 5.68 40.86 -41.78
CA ASN A 5 4.50 40.51 -40.99
C ASN A 5 4.17 41.70 -40.07
N GLU A 6 3.30 42.60 -40.54
CA GLU A 6 2.67 43.61 -39.69
C GLU A 6 2.11 42.94 -38.43
N LYS A 7 2.44 43.49 -37.26
CA LYS A 7 1.89 43.02 -35.98
C LYS A 7 0.41 43.40 -35.94
N LYS A 8 -0.45 42.51 -36.45
CA LYS A 8 -1.92 42.63 -36.37
C LYS A 8 -2.33 43.01 -34.95
N THR A 9 -3.10 44.07 -34.81
CA THR A 9 -3.60 44.57 -33.53
C THR A 9 -4.49 43.51 -32.86
N CYS A 10 -4.60 43.56 -31.53
CA CYS A 10 -5.40 42.58 -30.76
C CYS A 10 -6.87 42.54 -31.23
N SER A 11 -7.42 43.71 -31.59
CA SER A 11 -8.75 43.86 -32.16
C SER A 11 -8.89 43.12 -33.50
N GLU A 12 -7.96 43.30 -34.43
CA GLU A 12 -7.95 42.59 -35.72
C GLU A 12 -7.80 41.07 -35.53
N ARG A 13 -7.01 40.62 -34.56
CA ARG A 13 -6.90 39.18 -34.25
C ARG A 13 -8.21 38.61 -33.73
N MET A 14 -8.90 39.33 -32.86
CA MET A 14 -10.20 38.94 -32.30
C MET A 14 -11.27 38.90 -33.40
N GLU A 15 -11.27 39.88 -34.30
CA GLU A 15 -12.20 39.92 -35.43
C GLU A 15 -11.96 38.76 -36.40
N ASN A 16 -10.70 38.49 -36.73
CA ASN A 16 -10.31 37.35 -37.56
C ASN A 16 -10.68 36.00 -36.91
N PHE A 17 -10.48 35.88 -35.58
CA PHE A 17 -10.88 34.70 -34.84
C PHE A 17 -12.41 34.52 -34.84
N ARG A 18 -13.17 35.60 -34.66
CA ARG A 18 -14.64 35.57 -34.72
C ARG A 18 -15.13 35.13 -36.10
N ARG A 19 -14.55 35.69 -37.18
CA ARG A 19 -14.87 35.30 -38.56
C ARG A 19 -14.43 33.86 -38.88
N PHE A 20 -13.36 33.38 -38.25
CA PHE A 20 -12.91 31.99 -38.37
C PHE A 20 -13.87 31.00 -37.70
N VAL A 21 -14.36 31.31 -36.49
CA VAL A 21 -15.31 30.47 -35.75
C VAL A 21 -16.64 30.39 -36.50
N TRP A 22 -17.18 31.53 -36.93
CA TRP A 22 -18.44 31.59 -37.67
C TRP A 22 -18.38 32.66 -38.76
N ASN A 23 -18.53 32.23 -40.02
CA ASN A 23 -18.66 33.14 -41.14
C ASN A 23 -20.15 33.34 -41.47
N PRO A 24 -20.75 34.52 -41.20
CA PRO A 24 -22.17 34.77 -41.41
C PRO A 24 -22.57 34.81 -42.90
N GLU A 25 -21.64 35.11 -43.81
CA GLU A 25 -21.90 35.25 -45.25
C GLU A 25 -22.01 33.89 -45.95
N THR A 26 -21.11 32.97 -45.61
CA THR A 26 -21.04 31.62 -46.20
C THR A 26 -21.70 30.55 -45.34
N LYS A 27 -22.13 30.90 -44.11
CA LYS A 27 -22.69 29.98 -43.09
C LYS A 27 -21.78 28.78 -42.81
N LEU A 28 -20.46 28.98 -42.88
CA LEU A 28 -19.45 27.97 -42.56
C LEU A 28 -19.02 28.13 -41.10
N PHE A 29 -19.00 27.01 -40.37
CA PHE A 29 -18.47 26.93 -39.01
C PHE A 29 -17.04 26.37 -39.07
N MET A 30 -16.04 27.11 -38.57
CA MET A 30 -14.63 26.71 -38.60
C MET A 30 -14.15 26.18 -39.98
N GLY A 31 -14.60 26.83 -41.06
CA GLY A 31 -14.20 26.51 -42.43
C GLY A 31 -14.91 25.30 -43.07
N ARG A 32 -15.94 24.72 -42.44
CA ARG A 32 -16.76 23.63 -43.01
C ARG A 32 -18.26 23.89 -42.83
N THR A 33 -19.09 23.27 -43.66
CA THR A 33 -20.54 23.31 -43.50
C THR A 33 -20.94 22.51 -42.25
N LEU A 34 -22.04 22.92 -41.59
CA LEU A 34 -22.56 22.19 -40.41
C LEU A 34 -22.86 20.72 -40.71
N ILE A 35 -23.32 20.41 -41.92
CA ILE A 35 -23.57 19.02 -42.34
C ILE A 35 -22.29 18.19 -42.37
N ASN A 36 -21.18 18.75 -42.86
CA ASN A 36 -19.88 18.06 -42.84
C ASN A 36 -19.39 17.84 -41.40
N TRP A 37 -19.62 18.79 -40.51
CA TRP A 37 -19.31 18.63 -39.08
C TRP A 37 -20.07 17.46 -38.44
N VAL A 38 -21.35 17.28 -38.78
CA VAL A 38 -22.14 16.14 -38.31
C VAL A 38 -21.55 14.84 -38.85
N TRP A 39 -21.21 14.75 -40.14
CA TRP A 39 -20.59 13.57 -40.73
C TRP A 39 -19.24 13.21 -40.09
N ILE A 40 -18.38 14.21 -39.89
CA ILE A 40 -17.07 14.03 -39.24
C ILE A 40 -17.25 13.59 -37.79
N SER A 41 -18.14 14.23 -37.05
CA SER A 41 -18.40 13.90 -35.64
C SER A 41 -18.95 12.48 -35.51
N LEU A 42 -19.89 12.09 -36.38
CA LEU A 42 -20.46 10.75 -36.39
C LEU A 42 -19.40 9.69 -36.74
N TYR A 43 -18.51 9.98 -37.70
CA TYR A 43 -17.39 9.10 -38.03
C TYR A 43 -16.47 8.88 -36.82
N TYR A 44 -16.04 9.96 -36.15
CA TYR A 44 -15.18 9.85 -34.96
C TYR A 44 -15.90 9.17 -33.80
N LEU A 45 -17.20 9.44 -33.60
CA LEU A 45 -17.99 8.77 -32.58
C LEU A 45 -18.01 7.26 -32.82
N ALA A 46 -18.34 6.82 -34.04
CA ALA A 46 -18.35 5.41 -34.40
C ALA A 46 -16.96 4.77 -34.24
N PHE A 47 -15.90 5.46 -34.69
CA PHE A 47 -14.52 5.01 -34.51
C PHE A 47 -14.15 4.82 -33.03
N TYR A 48 -14.45 5.80 -32.18
CA TYR A 48 -14.15 5.72 -30.75
C TYR A 48 -14.99 4.66 -30.03
N VAL A 49 -16.25 4.43 -30.42
CA VAL A 49 -17.06 3.33 -29.89
C VAL A 49 -16.41 1.98 -30.21
N VAL A 50 -15.93 1.78 -31.44
CA VAL A 50 -15.23 0.54 -31.81
C VAL A 50 -13.91 0.40 -31.05
N MET A 51 -13.09 1.47 -30.98
CA MET A 51 -11.81 1.45 -30.28
C MET A 51 -11.96 1.17 -28.78
N THR A 52 -12.94 1.80 -28.13
CA THR A 52 -13.23 1.56 -26.71
C THR A 52 -13.79 0.15 -26.49
N GLY A 53 -14.59 -0.37 -27.43
CA GLY A 53 -15.06 -1.76 -27.41
C GLY A 53 -13.92 -2.78 -27.48
N LEU A 54 -12.96 -2.60 -28.39
CA LEU A 54 -11.79 -3.47 -28.50
C LEU A 54 -10.89 -3.37 -27.26
N PHE A 55 -10.70 -2.16 -26.71
CA PHE A 55 -9.96 -1.96 -25.48
C PHE A 55 -10.65 -2.66 -24.29
N ALA A 56 -11.97 -2.47 -24.13
CA ALA A 56 -12.74 -3.13 -23.09
C ALA A 56 -12.70 -4.67 -23.24
N LEU A 57 -12.77 -5.18 -24.47
CA LEU A 57 -12.63 -6.62 -24.75
C LEU A 57 -11.24 -7.13 -24.35
N SER A 58 -10.18 -6.37 -24.61
CA SER A 58 -8.82 -6.76 -24.21
C SER A 58 -8.67 -6.84 -22.69
N ILE A 59 -9.21 -5.86 -21.95
CA ILE A 59 -9.23 -5.87 -20.48
C ILE A 59 -10.12 -7.01 -19.97
N TYR A 60 -11.27 -7.25 -20.59
CA TYR A 60 -12.15 -8.37 -20.24
C TYR A 60 -11.45 -9.72 -20.40
N SER A 61 -10.75 -9.93 -21.53
CA SER A 61 -9.97 -11.15 -21.76
C SER A 61 -8.87 -11.31 -20.71
N LEU A 62 -8.16 -10.24 -20.36
CA LEU A 62 -7.13 -10.25 -19.31
C LEU A 62 -7.74 -10.64 -17.94
N MET A 63 -8.87 -10.05 -17.57
CA MET A 63 -9.54 -10.37 -16.30
C MET A 63 -10.05 -11.81 -16.24
N ARG A 64 -10.35 -12.44 -17.39
CA ARG A 64 -10.72 -13.86 -17.46
C ARG A 64 -9.54 -14.80 -17.27
N THR A 65 -8.32 -14.36 -17.55
CA THR A 65 -7.10 -15.17 -17.39
C THR A 65 -6.49 -15.08 -15.98
N VAL A 66 -6.79 -14.04 -15.21
CA VAL A 66 -6.22 -13.82 -13.87
C VAL A 66 -6.92 -14.68 -12.82
N ASN A 67 -6.13 -15.33 -11.95
CA ASN A 67 -6.64 -16.08 -10.81
C ASN A 67 -7.04 -15.14 -9.65
N PRO A 68 -8.25 -15.27 -9.07
CA PRO A 68 -8.69 -14.41 -7.97
C PRO A 68 -7.97 -14.66 -6.63
N TYR A 69 -7.27 -15.78 -6.46
CA TYR A 69 -6.69 -16.18 -5.18
C TYR A 69 -5.18 -15.91 -5.06
N GLU A 70 -4.45 -15.97 -6.18
CA GLU A 70 -2.99 -15.86 -6.21
C GLU A 70 -2.54 -15.00 -7.38
N PRO A 71 -1.63 -14.01 -7.19
CA PRO A 71 -1.12 -13.21 -8.29
C PRO A 71 -0.04 -13.98 -9.05
N ASP A 72 -0.03 -13.85 -10.38
CA ASP A 72 0.86 -14.61 -11.27
C ASP A 72 2.36 -14.30 -11.05
N TYR A 73 2.70 -13.03 -10.80
CA TYR A 73 4.08 -12.57 -10.65
C TYR A 73 4.29 -11.83 -9.33
N GLN A 74 5.36 -12.18 -8.62
CA GLN A 74 5.74 -11.60 -7.31
C GLN A 74 7.22 -11.19 -7.26
N ASP A 75 7.82 -10.89 -8.42
CA ASP A 75 9.27 -10.70 -8.52
C ASP A 75 9.80 -9.47 -7.76
N GLN A 76 8.93 -8.49 -7.49
CA GLN A 76 9.25 -7.32 -6.67
C GLN A 76 9.06 -7.56 -5.16
N LEU A 77 8.42 -8.66 -4.76
CA LEU A 77 8.08 -8.97 -3.36
C LEU A 77 8.91 -10.13 -2.80
N LYS A 78 10.20 -10.22 -3.18
CA LYS A 78 11.11 -11.29 -2.74
C LYS A 78 11.38 -11.28 -1.24
N SER A 79 11.34 -10.11 -0.62
CA SER A 79 11.53 -9.94 0.82
C SER A 79 10.39 -9.08 1.37
N PRO A 80 9.65 -9.55 2.40
CA PRO A 80 8.57 -8.76 2.95
C PRO A 80 9.13 -7.52 3.65
N GLY A 81 8.46 -6.40 3.42
CA GLY A 81 8.70 -5.19 4.20
C GLY A 81 8.29 -5.38 5.66
N VAL A 82 8.87 -4.57 6.53
CA VAL A 82 8.51 -4.48 7.93
C VAL A 82 8.07 -3.04 8.21
N THR A 83 6.99 -2.91 8.97
CA THR A 83 6.43 -1.63 9.40
C THR A 83 6.42 -1.57 10.92
N LEU A 84 6.57 -0.37 11.47
CA LEU A 84 6.55 -0.13 12.91
C LEU A 84 5.34 0.75 13.26
N ARG A 85 4.73 0.49 14.41
CA ARG A 85 3.66 1.31 14.98
C ARG A 85 4.08 1.82 16.36
N PRO A 86 3.82 3.11 16.69
CA PRO A 86 3.11 4.12 15.89
C PRO A 86 3.97 4.68 14.75
N ASP A 87 3.34 4.97 13.62
CA ASP A 87 3.97 5.36 12.35
C ASP A 87 4.01 6.88 12.15
N VAL A 88 4.77 7.57 12.99
CA VAL A 88 5.00 9.02 12.84
C VAL A 88 6.20 9.28 11.95
N TYR A 89 5.93 9.83 10.77
CA TYR A 89 6.96 10.18 9.78
C TYR A 89 7.38 11.64 9.90
N GLY A 90 8.69 11.88 9.85
CA GLY A 90 9.30 13.19 9.62
C GLY A 90 10.01 13.23 8.25
N ASP A 91 10.84 14.24 8.03
CA ASP A 91 11.44 14.52 6.71
C ASP A 91 12.39 13.42 6.19
N ARG A 92 12.98 12.63 7.09
CA ARG A 92 13.96 11.57 6.75
C ARG A 92 13.53 10.17 7.17
N GLY A 93 12.23 9.96 7.40
CA GLY A 93 11.66 8.66 7.78
C GLY A 93 10.98 8.66 9.14
N LEU A 94 10.87 7.48 9.75
CA LEU A 94 10.20 7.29 11.03
C LEU A 94 11.01 7.93 12.16
N GLN A 95 10.49 9.00 12.76
CA GLN A 95 11.11 9.71 13.88
C GLN A 95 10.05 10.05 14.91
N ILE A 96 10.24 9.57 16.13
CA ILE A 96 9.27 9.71 17.21
C ILE A 96 9.91 10.57 18.29
N TYR A 97 9.43 11.80 18.40
CA TYR A 97 9.81 12.74 19.46
C TYR A 97 8.59 12.99 20.33
N TYR A 98 8.73 12.74 21.63
CA TYR A 98 7.71 13.05 22.62
C TYR A 98 8.39 13.42 23.93
N ASN A 99 7.68 14.16 24.77
CA ASN A 99 8.15 14.51 26.09
C ASN A 99 7.41 13.66 27.12
N THR A 100 8.15 12.95 27.97
CA THR A 100 7.59 12.11 29.03
C THR A 100 6.73 12.91 30.01
N SER A 101 7.10 14.17 30.28
CA SER A 101 6.39 15.03 31.23
C SER A 101 5.09 15.62 30.66
N GLU A 102 4.94 15.68 29.34
CA GLU A 102 3.80 16.34 28.69
C GLU A 102 2.87 15.32 28.03
N ASN A 103 1.75 15.04 28.71
CA ASN A 103 0.79 14.01 28.31
C ASN A 103 0.26 14.17 26.89
N LYS A 104 0.02 15.41 26.45
CA LYS A 104 -0.54 15.71 25.13
C LYS A 104 0.35 15.24 23.97
N THR A 105 1.66 15.14 24.18
CA THR A 105 2.61 14.77 23.12
C THR A 105 2.54 13.29 22.76
N TRP A 106 2.37 12.42 23.77
CA TRP A 106 2.30 10.97 23.57
C TRP A 106 0.88 10.41 23.51
N GLU A 107 -0.14 11.17 23.94
CA GLU A 107 -1.55 10.77 23.86
C GLU A 107 -1.93 10.32 22.44
N ARG A 108 -1.55 11.11 21.42
CA ARG A 108 -1.79 10.75 20.01
C ARG A 108 -1.13 9.43 19.60
N LEU A 109 0.06 9.15 20.12
CA LEU A 109 0.81 7.92 19.84
C LEU A 109 0.10 6.71 20.46
N VAL A 110 -0.35 6.88 21.71
CA VAL A 110 -1.13 5.87 22.44
C VAL A 110 -2.46 5.58 21.74
N THR A 111 -3.22 6.61 21.35
CA THR A 111 -4.47 6.43 20.61
C THR A 111 -4.23 5.64 19.32
N THR A 112 -3.16 5.94 18.58
CA THR A 112 -2.83 5.21 17.34
C THR A 112 -2.57 3.72 17.62
N LEU A 113 -1.86 3.38 18.70
CA LEU A 113 -1.64 1.99 19.11
C LEU A 113 -2.93 1.30 19.59
N GLN A 114 -3.77 1.99 20.35
CA GLN A 114 -5.06 1.46 20.80
C GLN A 114 -5.97 1.18 19.61
N THR A 115 -6.13 2.13 18.69
CA THR A 115 -6.89 1.96 17.46
C THR A 115 -6.36 0.78 16.64
N PHE A 116 -5.03 0.64 16.53
CA PHE A 116 -4.42 -0.50 15.85
C PHE A 116 -4.76 -1.85 16.52
N LEU A 117 -4.77 -1.91 17.85
CA LEU A 117 -5.06 -3.13 18.61
C LEU A 117 -6.56 -3.50 18.68
N THR A 118 -7.48 -2.60 18.32
CA THR A 118 -8.93 -2.91 18.32
C THR A 118 -9.28 -4.13 17.46
N ALA A 119 -8.60 -4.31 16.32
CA ALA A 119 -8.78 -5.45 15.41
C ALA A 119 -8.26 -6.79 15.97
N TYR A 120 -7.45 -6.75 17.04
CA TYR A 120 -6.84 -7.91 17.69
C TYR A 120 -7.56 -8.31 18.98
N THR A 121 -8.73 -7.74 19.24
CA THR A 121 -9.58 -8.12 20.38
C THR A 121 -10.22 -9.50 20.16
N PRO A 122 -10.46 -10.28 21.24
CA PRO A 122 -11.12 -11.59 21.12
C PRO A 122 -12.49 -11.53 20.45
N ALA A 123 -13.22 -10.42 20.60
CA ALA A 123 -14.52 -10.20 19.97
C ALA A 123 -14.41 -9.99 18.44
N ALA A 124 -13.37 -9.29 17.97
CA ALA A 124 -13.12 -9.10 16.54
C ALA A 124 -12.67 -10.40 15.85
N GLN A 125 -12.01 -11.30 16.59
CA GLN A 125 -11.42 -12.53 16.06
C GLN A 125 -12.27 -13.79 16.32
N ARG A 126 -13.59 -13.67 16.46
CA ARG A 126 -14.48 -14.81 16.77
C ARG A 126 -14.46 -15.93 15.74
N LEU A 127 -14.20 -15.62 14.47
CA LEU A 127 -14.15 -16.58 13.36
C LEU A 127 -12.78 -17.24 13.19
N ASN A 128 -11.77 -16.79 13.93
CA ASN A 128 -10.40 -17.29 13.82
C ASN A 128 -10.19 -18.48 14.77
N ILE A 129 -9.34 -19.42 14.35
CA ILE A 129 -9.02 -20.62 15.14
C ILE A 129 -7.71 -20.45 15.91
N ASN A 130 -7.55 -21.21 16.99
CA ASN A 130 -6.29 -21.26 17.72
C ASN A 130 -5.30 -22.16 16.97
N CYS A 131 -4.19 -21.59 16.51
CA CYS A 131 -3.13 -22.33 15.83
C CYS A 131 -1.97 -22.64 16.78
N THR A 132 -1.32 -23.79 16.57
CA THR A 132 -0.07 -24.14 17.27
C THR A 132 1.11 -23.49 16.53
N GLY A 133 1.95 -22.75 17.26
CA GLY A 133 3.04 -21.94 16.68
C GLY A 133 4.19 -22.72 16.07
N ASP A 134 4.18 -24.05 16.19
CA ASP A 134 5.31 -24.91 15.83
C ASP A 134 5.26 -25.41 14.38
N LYS A 135 4.11 -25.29 13.70
CA LYS A 135 3.90 -25.84 12.34
C LYS A 135 3.21 -24.85 11.41
N TYR A 136 3.48 -25.00 10.11
CA TYR A 136 2.78 -24.24 9.09
C TYR A 136 1.29 -24.62 9.05
N PHE A 137 0.44 -23.61 9.02
CA PHE A 137 -0.99 -23.80 8.86
C PHE A 137 -1.34 -23.86 7.36
N ILE A 138 -1.10 -25.03 6.77
CA ILE A 138 -1.39 -25.31 5.36
C ILE A 138 -2.85 -25.75 5.25
N GLN A 139 -3.61 -25.08 4.40
CA GLN A 139 -5.00 -25.40 4.10
C GLN A 139 -5.16 -25.56 2.59
N ASP A 140 -5.50 -26.78 2.18
CA ASP A 140 -5.79 -27.12 0.79
C ASP A 140 -7.28 -26.94 0.48
N THR A 141 -8.13 -26.95 1.51
CA THR A 141 -9.58 -26.76 1.44
C THR A 141 -10.03 -25.41 1.97
N PHE A 142 -11.22 -24.99 1.54
CA PHE A 142 -11.84 -23.71 1.91
C PHE A 142 -12.95 -23.94 2.95
N ASP A 143 -12.55 -24.34 4.16
CA ASP A 143 -13.48 -24.79 5.21
C ASP A 143 -14.01 -23.66 6.12
N GLY A 144 -13.61 -22.41 5.86
CA GLY A 144 -14.05 -21.23 6.58
C GLY A 144 -15.40 -20.68 6.10
N PRO A 145 -16.00 -19.75 6.85
CA PRO A 145 -17.26 -19.12 6.48
C PRO A 145 -17.15 -18.47 5.09
N ASN A 146 -18.16 -18.65 4.25
CA ASN A 146 -18.18 -18.22 2.84
C ASN A 146 -17.08 -18.85 1.96
N ASN A 147 -16.73 -20.13 2.18
CA ASN A 147 -15.69 -20.83 1.42
C ASN A 147 -14.34 -20.09 1.46
N THR A 148 -13.95 -19.64 2.66
CA THR A 148 -12.67 -18.97 2.88
C THR A 148 -11.69 -19.90 3.61
N LYS A 149 -10.40 -19.55 3.64
CA LYS A 149 -9.45 -20.25 4.50
C LYS A 149 -9.56 -19.73 5.93
N LEU A 150 -9.46 -20.61 6.92
CA LEU A 150 -9.42 -20.24 8.32
C LEU A 150 -8.15 -19.44 8.62
N SER A 151 -8.22 -18.55 9.61
CA SER A 151 -7.10 -17.73 10.03
C SER A 151 -6.72 -18.03 11.47
N CYS A 152 -5.42 -17.94 11.75
CA CYS A 152 -4.90 -18.11 13.10
C CYS A 152 -5.19 -16.89 13.97
N LYS A 153 -5.67 -17.16 15.18
CA LYS A 153 -5.94 -16.13 16.18
C LYS A 153 -4.62 -15.56 16.73
N PHE A 154 -4.56 -14.24 16.82
CA PHE A 154 -3.47 -13.51 17.46
C PHE A 154 -4.09 -12.43 18.32
N THR A 155 -4.07 -12.64 19.63
CA THR A 155 -4.76 -11.78 20.59
C THR A 155 -3.79 -10.78 21.21
N SER A 156 -4.30 -9.63 21.65
CA SER A 156 -3.49 -8.56 22.23
C SER A 156 -2.69 -8.99 23.46
N ASP A 157 -3.18 -9.96 24.25
CA ASP A 157 -2.47 -10.53 25.41
C ASP A 157 -1.14 -11.20 25.05
N MET A 158 -0.97 -11.66 23.79
CA MET A 158 0.29 -12.20 23.32
C MET A 158 1.42 -11.16 23.31
N LEU A 159 1.10 -9.85 23.30
CA LEU A 159 2.07 -8.74 23.44
C LEU A 159 2.49 -8.48 24.89
N GLN A 160 1.95 -9.23 25.85
CA GLN A 160 2.27 -9.13 27.27
C GLN A 160 2.12 -7.70 27.80
N ASN A 161 3.20 -7.09 28.31
CA ASN A 161 3.19 -5.75 28.90
C ASN A 161 2.81 -4.65 27.89
N CYS A 162 2.93 -4.91 26.59
CA CYS A 162 2.59 -3.95 25.52
C CYS A 162 1.20 -4.19 24.92
N SER A 163 0.33 -4.94 25.61
CA SER A 163 -1.01 -5.29 25.13
C SER A 163 -2.04 -4.17 25.26
N GLY A 164 -1.76 -3.13 26.05
CA GLY A 164 -2.75 -2.10 26.39
C GLY A 164 -3.74 -2.50 27.49
N ILE A 165 -3.66 -3.73 28.00
CA ILE A 165 -4.57 -4.27 29.04
C ILE A 165 -4.06 -3.93 30.44
N ALA A 166 -2.79 -4.22 30.71
CA ALA A 166 -2.15 -3.91 31.99
C ALA A 166 -1.74 -2.43 32.08
N ASP A 167 -1.24 -1.87 30.98
CA ASP A 167 -0.89 -0.47 30.85
C ASP A 167 -1.51 0.11 29.56
N PRO A 168 -2.54 0.98 29.66
CA PRO A 168 -3.16 1.60 28.49
C PRO A 168 -2.26 2.65 27.82
N THR A 169 -1.16 3.04 28.46
CA THR A 169 -0.22 4.07 27.99
C THR A 169 1.06 3.51 27.39
N PHE A 170 1.17 2.19 27.21
CA PHE A 170 2.26 1.52 26.47
C PHE A 170 3.69 1.96 26.88
N GLY A 171 3.91 2.28 28.16
CA GLY A 171 5.23 2.67 28.69
C GLY A 171 5.75 4.04 28.23
N PHE A 172 4.94 4.86 27.56
CA PHE A 172 5.29 6.23 27.18
C PHE A 172 5.65 7.13 28.40
N PRO A 173 4.88 7.15 29.51
CA PRO A 173 5.20 7.99 30.67
C PRO A 173 6.41 7.50 31.48
N GLU A 174 6.84 6.26 31.30
CA GLU A 174 8.03 5.72 31.96
C GLU A 174 9.33 5.95 31.16
N GLY A 175 9.23 6.56 29.96
CA GLY A 175 10.35 6.69 29.04
C GLY A 175 10.79 5.35 28.41
N LYS A 176 9.94 4.32 28.48
CA LYS A 176 10.17 2.98 27.92
C LYS A 176 9.00 2.62 26.99
N PRO A 177 8.87 3.29 25.84
CA PRO A 177 7.72 3.10 24.96
C PRO A 177 7.76 1.72 24.28
N CYS A 178 6.58 1.11 24.15
CA CYS A 178 6.41 -0.11 23.37
C CYS A 178 6.19 0.20 21.89
N PHE A 179 6.94 -0.49 21.03
CA PHE A 179 6.75 -0.43 19.58
C PHE A 179 6.28 -1.77 19.04
N ILE A 180 5.28 -1.74 18.16
CA ILE A 180 4.75 -2.94 17.53
C ILE A 180 5.34 -3.06 16.14
N ILE A 181 6.04 -4.16 15.90
CA ILE A 181 6.62 -4.49 14.59
C ILE A 181 5.62 -5.37 13.84
N LYS A 182 5.22 -4.95 12.66
CA LYS A 182 4.30 -5.66 11.77
C LYS A 182 4.99 -6.00 10.46
N MET A 183 4.97 -7.28 10.10
CA MET A 183 5.46 -7.76 8.81
C MET A 183 4.39 -7.58 7.74
N ASN A 184 4.82 -7.25 6.51
CA ASN A 184 3.92 -7.20 5.37
C ASN A 184 3.53 -8.61 4.95
N ARG A 185 2.21 -8.85 4.82
CA ARG A 185 1.69 -10.12 4.34
C ARG A 185 2.02 -10.27 2.86
N VAL A 186 2.63 -11.39 2.49
CA VAL A 186 2.87 -11.77 1.09
C VAL A 186 2.14 -13.07 0.83
N SER A 187 1.44 -13.17 -0.30
CA SER A 187 0.75 -14.38 -0.75
C SER A 187 1.74 -15.31 -1.46
N THR A 188 2.82 -15.72 -0.81
CA THR A 188 3.78 -16.63 -1.46
C THR A 188 3.21 -18.05 -1.52
N GLY A 189 3.06 -18.62 -2.72
CA GLY A 189 3.01 -20.07 -2.85
C GLY A 189 4.30 -20.67 -2.27
N ARG A 190 4.20 -21.73 -1.45
CA ARG A 190 5.28 -22.48 -0.74
C ARG A 190 6.71 -21.92 -0.88
N ARG A 191 6.96 -20.71 -0.40
CA ARG A 191 8.30 -20.10 -0.35
C ARG A 191 8.58 -19.62 1.05
N ASN A 192 9.86 -19.69 1.38
CA ASN A 192 10.35 -19.52 2.72
C ASN A 192 10.86 -18.10 2.90
N ILE A 193 10.47 -17.47 4.01
CA ILE A 193 10.89 -16.12 4.37
C ILE A 193 11.66 -16.22 5.68
N CYS A 194 12.94 -15.89 5.66
CA CYS A 194 13.74 -15.61 6.86
C CYS A 194 13.65 -14.13 7.19
N LEU A 195 13.38 -13.80 8.46
CA LEU A 195 13.66 -12.48 9.02
C LEU A 195 14.77 -12.62 10.05
N GLN A 196 15.87 -11.92 9.81
CA GLN A 196 16.98 -11.85 10.74
C GLN A 196 17.16 -10.40 11.18
N CYS A 197 16.73 -10.07 12.39
CA CYS A 197 17.06 -8.81 13.05
C CYS A 197 18.36 -8.99 13.83
N SER A 198 19.47 -8.44 13.32
CA SER A 198 20.73 -8.35 14.07
C SER A 198 20.75 -7.08 14.93
N ARG A 199 21.33 -7.16 16.13
CA ARG A 199 21.55 -6.01 17.02
C ARG A 199 22.82 -5.21 16.70
N ASP A 200 23.68 -5.70 15.80
CA ASP A 200 24.95 -5.04 15.46
C ASP A 200 25.12 -4.85 13.95
N PHE A 201 25.35 -3.59 13.55
CA PHE A 201 25.61 -3.15 12.17
C PHE A 201 27.11 -3.14 11.85
N THR A 202 27.84 -4.15 12.32
CA THR A 202 29.30 -4.28 12.12
C THR A 202 29.68 -5.72 11.80
N SER A 203 29.26 -6.22 10.64
CA SER A 203 30.00 -7.19 9.81
C SER A 203 29.15 -7.61 8.62
N PHE A 204 29.63 -7.32 7.42
CA PHE A 204 29.01 -7.69 6.16
C PHE A 204 29.35 -9.14 5.79
N CYS A 205 28.38 -9.83 5.19
CA CYS A 205 28.48 -11.02 4.35
C CYS A 205 29.05 -12.33 4.94
N SER A 206 28.14 -13.27 5.21
CA SER A 206 28.35 -14.67 4.85
C SER A 206 27.27 -15.10 3.85
N CYS A 207 27.68 -15.44 2.63
CA CYS A 207 26.85 -16.13 1.64
C CYS A 207 26.33 -17.44 2.23
N CYS A 208 25.01 -17.63 2.28
CA CYS A 208 24.41 -18.94 2.55
C CYS A 208 24.45 -19.76 1.25
N HIS A 209 25.58 -20.43 1.00
CA HIS A 209 25.74 -21.32 -0.16
C HIS A 209 25.09 -22.69 0.13
N ARG A 210 23.94 -22.92 -0.51
CA ARG A 210 23.43 -24.17 -1.11
C ARG A 210 23.50 -25.49 -0.30
N ALA A 211 22.34 -25.96 0.18
CA ALA A 211 21.87 -27.35 0.01
C ALA A 211 20.34 -27.45 0.22
N GLN A 212 19.63 -27.91 -0.81
CA GLN A 212 18.28 -28.50 -0.78
C GLN A 212 18.33 -29.86 -0.03
N PRO A 213 17.24 -30.41 0.56
CA PRO A 213 15.88 -30.43 0.04
C PRO A 213 14.84 -29.76 0.96
N TYR A 214 14.10 -28.83 0.35
CA TYR A 214 12.74 -28.39 0.63
C TYR A 214 12.15 -28.68 2.02
N TYR A 215 12.71 -28.03 3.02
CA TYR A 215 12.11 -27.77 4.32
C TYR A 215 12.55 -26.38 4.73
N PHE A 216 11.63 -25.64 5.33
CA PHE A 216 11.89 -24.39 6.03
C PHE A 216 10.68 -24.31 6.95
N ASP A 217 10.77 -24.56 8.24
CA ASP A 217 11.76 -24.24 9.26
C ASP A 217 11.82 -22.75 9.64
N ARG A 218 11.01 -22.46 10.66
CA ARG A 218 11.18 -21.49 11.75
C ARG A 218 10.95 -20.01 11.43
N ILE A 219 9.79 -19.53 11.88
CA ILE A 219 9.72 -18.29 12.66
C ILE A 219 9.72 -18.72 14.14
N LYS A 220 10.91 -18.78 14.74
CA LYS A 220 11.02 -18.93 16.19
C LYS A 220 10.72 -17.57 16.78
N TRP A 221 9.50 -17.36 17.30
CA TRP A 221 9.22 -16.25 18.21
C TRP A 221 10.00 -16.53 19.50
N THR A 222 11.27 -16.13 19.52
CA THR A 222 12.01 -16.02 20.77
C THR A 222 11.32 -14.93 21.59
N ARG A 223 10.99 -15.25 22.84
CA ARG A 223 10.15 -14.48 23.78
C ARG A 223 10.65 -13.07 24.15
N GLU A 224 11.59 -12.49 23.42
CA GLU A 224 12.14 -11.16 23.72
C GLU A 224 12.50 -10.41 22.44
N PHE A 225 11.57 -9.64 21.91
CA PHE A 225 11.89 -8.53 21.01
C PHE A 225 11.17 -7.26 21.46
N LEU A 226 11.47 -6.84 22.70
CA LEU A 226 11.35 -5.45 23.12
C LEU A 226 12.64 -4.73 22.69
N LEU A 227 12.55 -3.84 21.70
CA LEU A 227 13.61 -2.88 21.43
C LEU A 227 13.63 -1.88 22.59
N LYS A 228 14.53 -2.11 23.55
CA LYS A 228 14.83 -1.14 24.60
C LYS A 228 15.62 0.02 23.97
N PRO A 229 15.16 1.27 24.02
CA PRO A 229 15.94 2.40 23.51
C PRO A 229 17.25 2.55 24.28
N ARG A 230 18.33 2.80 23.56
CA ARG A 230 19.65 3.15 24.11
C ARG A 230 19.51 4.52 24.78
N LEU A 231 19.69 4.59 26.10
CA LEU A 231 19.71 5.86 26.85
C LEU A 231 20.75 6.80 26.22
N PRO A 232 20.46 8.10 26.06
CA PRO A 232 21.48 9.06 25.65
C PRO A 232 22.56 9.12 26.74
N ILE A 233 23.82 8.96 26.31
CA ILE A 233 25.00 9.22 27.11
C ILE A 233 24.92 10.69 27.55
N LYS A 234 24.68 10.95 28.84
CA LYS A 234 24.92 12.26 29.42
C LYS A 234 26.39 12.58 29.18
N ARG A 235 26.65 13.64 28.43
CA ARG A 235 27.95 14.31 28.37
C ARG A 235 27.91 15.50 29.32
#